data_AF-A0A920N9T6-F1
#
_entry.id   AF-A0A920N9T6-F1
#
_cell.length_a   1.000
_cell.length_b   1.000
_cell.length_c   1.000
_cell.angle_alpha   90.00
_cell.angle_beta   90.00
_cell.angle_gamma   90.00
#
_symmetry.space_group_name_H-M   'P 1'
#
loop_
_entity.id
_entity.type
_entity.pdbx_description
1 polymer ?
#
loop_
_entity_poly.entity_id
_entity_poly.type
_entity_poly.pdbx_seq_one_letter_code
_entity_poly.pdbx_strand_id
1 'polypeptide(L)'
;MSTAVRQLVKEGADFIKITATGGSTKTSFPMRPSFTVDELTTICDEAHKFGKHTVAHCTSSEGMLNAIQSGIDTIVHGVHKEPDGTNLYRPEITEQIIEHGIYVNPTLNIARVEGQSYKPKWINMD
;
A
#
# COMPACT_ATOMS: atom_id res chain seq x y z
N MET A 1 17.03 1.41 3.10
CA MET A 1 16.01 1.70 2.06
C MET A 1 16.56 2.47 0.85
N SER A 2 17.22 3.62 1.02
CA SER A 2 17.73 4.46 -0.09
C SER A 2 18.59 3.73 -1.15
N THR A 3 19.48 2.81 -0.75
CA THR A 3 20.32 2.04 -1.71
C THR A 3 19.49 1.25 -2.73
N ALA A 4 18.40 0.61 -2.30
CA ALA A 4 17.54 -0.17 -3.19
C ALA A 4 16.81 0.73 -4.19
N VAL A 5 16.32 1.89 -3.74
CA VAL A 5 15.70 2.90 -4.62
C VAL A 5 16.68 3.36 -5.68
N ARG A 6 17.90 3.76 -5.28
CA ARG A 6 18.94 4.20 -6.22
C ARG A 6 19.28 3.13 -7.25
N GLN A 7 19.34 1.87 -6.84
CA GLN A 7 19.60 0.76 -7.74
C GLN A 7 18.48 0.61 -8.77
N LEU A 8 17.21 0.62 -8.35
CA LEU A 8 16.06 0.53 -9.25
C LEU A 8 16.00 1.72 -10.22
N VAL A 9 16.27 2.94 -9.73
CA VAL A 9 16.35 4.13 -10.59
C VAL A 9 17.48 3.99 -11.62
N LYS A 10 18.66 3.52 -11.20
CA LYS A 10 19.79 3.25 -12.10
C LYS A 10 19.46 2.20 -13.15
N GLU A 11 18.65 1.20 -12.79
CA GLU A 11 18.16 0.15 -13.69
C GLU A 11 17.03 0.63 -14.63
N GLY A 12 16.59 1.88 -14.50
CA GLY A 12 15.64 2.50 -15.42
C GLY A 12 14.19 2.47 -14.95
N ALA A 13 13.93 2.24 -13.66
CA ALA A 13 12.56 2.29 -13.13
C ALA A 13 11.91 3.67 -13.36
N ASP A 14 10.66 3.67 -13.84
CA ASP A 14 9.85 4.88 -14.03
C ASP A 14 9.21 5.36 -12.72
N PHE A 15 8.94 4.44 -11.79
CA PHE A 15 8.35 4.69 -10.48
C PHE A 15 8.80 3.61 -9.48
N ILE A 16 8.62 3.87 -8.20
CA ILE A 16 8.96 2.95 -7.11
C ILE A 16 7.67 2.39 -6.50
N LYS A 17 7.48 1.08 -6.58
CA LYS A 17 6.35 0.37 -5.97
C LYS A 17 6.78 -0.21 -4.61
N ILE A 18 5.97 0.03 -3.59
CA ILE A 18 6.21 -0.40 -2.20
C ILE A 18 5.05 -1.27 -1.72
N THR A 19 5.35 -2.38 -1.06
CA THR A 19 4.37 -3.20 -0.33
C THR A 19 4.24 -2.69 1.10
N ALA A 20 3.52 -1.58 1.31
CA ALA A 20 3.41 -0.92 2.61
C ALA A 20 2.64 -1.75 3.64
N THR A 21 1.77 -2.65 3.19
CA THR A 21 1.15 -3.73 3.98
C THR A 21 1.39 -5.10 3.35
N GLY A 22 1.07 -6.17 4.07
CA GLY A 22 0.90 -7.48 3.44
C GLY A 22 -0.25 -7.49 2.42
N GLY A 23 -0.31 -8.51 1.57
CA GLY A 23 -1.31 -8.65 0.50
C GLY A 23 -2.15 -9.91 0.63
N SER A 24 -2.57 -10.48 -0.49
CA SER A 24 -3.38 -11.71 -0.53
C SER A 24 -2.53 -12.99 -0.68
N THR A 25 -1.20 -12.90 -0.55
CA THR A 25 -0.32 -14.07 -0.65
C THR A 25 -0.27 -14.85 0.65
N LYS A 26 -0.08 -16.18 0.56
CA LYS A 26 -0.19 -17.13 1.68
C LYS A 26 0.65 -16.76 2.91
N THR A 27 1.78 -16.11 2.72
CA THR A 27 2.74 -15.77 3.79
C THR A 27 2.67 -14.30 4.22
N SER A 28 1.73 -13.53 3.66
CA SER A 28 1.60 -12.10 3.96
C SER A 28 0.49 -11.83 4.96
N PHE A 29 0.64 -10.73 5.70
CA PHE A 29 -0.33 -10.28 6.71
C PHE A 29 -0.98 -8.97 6.25
N PRO A 30 -2.18 -9.01 5.62
CA PRO A 30 -2.84 -7.84 5.05
C PRO A 30 -3.03 -6.68 6.04
N MET A 31 -3.12 -7.01 7.32
CA MET A 31 -3.40 -6.07 8.40
C MET A 31 -2.21 -5.30 8.91
N ARG A 32 -1.01 -5.83 8.65
CA ARG A 32 0.19 -5.37 9.32
C ARG A 32 0.96 -4.42 8.40
N PRO A 33 1.28 -3.19 8.86
CA PRO A 33 2.27 -2.36 8.19
C PRO A 33 3.60 -3.13 8.06
N SER A 34 4.17 -3.12 6.86
CA SER A 34 5.41 -3.82 6.54
C SER A 34 6.65 -2.97 6.77
N PHE A 35 6.46 -1.65 6.92
CA PHE A 35 7.52 -0.66 7.10
C PHE A 35 7.09 0.37 8.14
N THR A 36 8.08 0.96 8.81
CA THR A 36 7.86 2.16 9.62
C THR A 36 7.64 3.38 8.74
N VAL A 37 7.09 4.46 9.30
CA VAL A 37 6.98 5.75 8.61
C VAL A 37 8.36 6.23 8.15
N ASP A 38 9.39 6.15 9.00
CA ASP A 38 10.74 6.61 8.64
C ASP A 38 11.34 5.83 7.45
N GLU A 39 11.08 4.52 7.38
CA GLU A 39 11.52 3.70 6.25
C GLU A 39 10.80 4.09 4.96
N LEU A 40 9.48 4.30 5.02
CA LEU A 40 8.68 4.74 3.89
C LEU A 40 9.07 6.15 3.44
N THR A 41 9.28 7.08 4.37
CA THR A 41 9.74 8.44 4.08
C THR A 41 11.10 8.40 3.40
N THR A 42 12.03 7.57 3.89
CA THR A 42 13.33 7.38 3.24
C THR A 42 13.19 6.88 1.79
N ILE A 43 12.20 6.04 1.50
CA ILE A 43 11.93 5.57 0.13
C ILE A 43 11.37 6.70 -0.72
N CYS A 44 10.36 7.43 -0.22
CA CYS A 44 9.69 8.51 -0.93
C CYS A 44 10.65 9.65 -1.25
N ASP A 45 11.35 10.16 -0.24
CA ASP A 45 12.35 11.21 -0.40
C ASP A 45 13.42 10.82 -1.43
N GLU A 46 13.89 9.56 -1.39
CA GLU A 46 14.91 9.12 -2.34
C GLU A 46 14.37 9.00 -3.76
N ALA A 47 13.15 8.50 -3.95
CA ALA A 47 12.51 8.43 -5.26
C ALA A 47 12.27 9.84 -5.83
N HIS A 48 11.77 10.76 -5.00
CA HIS A 48 11.47 12.14 -5.37
C HIS A 48 12.71 12.94 -5.75
N LYS A 49 13.89 12.68 -5.16
CA LYS A 49 15.18 13.28 -5.60
C LYS A 49 15.49 13.02 -7.08
N PHE A 50 15.01 11.91 -7.62
CA PHE A 50 15.17 11.55 -9.04
C PHE A 50 13.90 11.84 -9.87
N GLY A 51 12.94 12.58 -9.31
CA GLY A 51 11.66 12.89 -9.94
C GLY A 51 10.79 11.65 -10.20
N LYS A 52 10.96 10.58 -9.40
CA LYS A 52 10.23 9.33 -9.58
C LYS A 52 8.98 9.29 -8.69
N HIS A 53 7.88 8.85 -9.30
CA HIS A 53 6.61 8.63 -8.61
C HIS A 53 6.69 7.42 -7.68
N THR A 54 5.91 7.43 -6.60
CA THR A 54 5.85 6.34 -5.63
C THR A 54 4.44 5.78 -5.50
N VAL A 55 4.37 4.46 -5.34
CA VAL A 55 3.09 3.75 -5.27
C VAL A 55 3.12 2.78 -4.11
N ALA A 56 2.18 2.86 -3.18
CA ALA A 56 2.04 1.91 -2.08
C ALA A 56 0.93 0.90 -2.37
N HIS A 57 1.17 -0.36 -2.06
CA HIS A 57 0.13 -1.36 -1.82
C HIS A 57 -0.31 -1.22 -0.36
N CYS A 58 -1.59 -0.89 -0.13
CA CYS A 58 -2.14 -0.71 1.22
C CYS A 58 -3.51 -1.38 1.34
N THR A 59 -3.60 -2.36 2.24
CA THR A 59 -4.85 -3.06 2.58
C THR A 59 -5.26 -2.91 4.04
N SER A 60 -4.56 -2.08 4.82
CA SER A 60 -4.91 -1.75 6.21
C SER A 60 -4.94 -0.25 6.44
N SER A 61 -5.77 0.17 7.39
CA SER A 61 -5.94 1.58 7.76
C SER A 61 -4.63 2.18 8.29
N GLU A 62 -3.92 1.47 9.18
CA GLU A 62 -2.64 1.92 9.74
C GLU A 62 -1.55 2.03 8.65
N GLY A 63 -1.45 1.05 7.75
CA GLY A 63 -0.47 1.12 6.66
C GLY A 63 -0.77 2.25 5.68
N MET A 64 -2.05 2.58 5.48
CA MET A 64 -2.47 3.72 4.67
C MET A 64 -2.09 5.05 5.32
N LEU A 65 -2.34 5.21 6.62
CA LEU A 65 -1.90 6.39 7.38
C LEU A 65 -0.37 6.56 7.32
N ASN A 66 0.39 5.47 7.51
CA ASN A 66 1.85 5.52 7.41
C ASN A 66 2.31 5.95 6.01
N ALA A 67 1.69 5.42 4.95
CA ALA A 67 2.03 5.77 3.58
C ALA A 67 1.71 7.24 3.26
N ILE A 68 0.57 7.75 3.73
CA ILE A 68 0.18 9.17 3.60
C ILE A 68 1.23 10.05 4.30
N GLN A 69 1.55 9.76 5.57
CA GLN A 69 2.51 10.53 6.36
C GLN A 69 3.90 10.55 5.73
N SER A 70 4.28 9.51 5.00
CA SER A 70 5.57 9.40 4.32
C SER A 70 5.64 10.07 2.95
N GLY A 71 4.55 10.67 2.47
CA GLY A 71 4.52 11.36 1.18
C GLY A 71 4.35 10.45 -0.03
N ILE A 72 3.62 9.33 0.11
CA ILE A 72 3.33 8.47 -1.04
C ILE A 72 2.48 9.21 -2.09
N ASP A 73 2.74 9.00 -3.38
CA ASP A 73 1.98 9.66 -4.44
C ASP A 73 0.71 8.89 -4.85
N THR A 74 0.68 7.57 -4.64
CA THR A 74 -0.48 6.73 -5.00
C THR A 74 -0.69 5.57 -4.05
N ILE A 75 -1.93 5.38 -3.62
CA ILE A 75 -2.37 4.22 -2.84
C ILE A 75 -3.09 3.23 -3.76
N VAL A 76 -2.69 1.97 -3.69
CA VAL A 76 -3.34 0.84 -4.38
C VAL A 76 -4.12 0.01 -3.39
N HIS A 77 -5.30 -0.44 -3.84
CA HIS A 77 -6.39 -1.06 -3.07
C HIS A 77 -7.10 -0.06 -2.16
N GLY A 78 -6.41 0.54 -1.19
CA GLY A 78 -7.00 1.53 -0.28
C GLY A 78 -8.11 0.94 0.59
N VAL A 79 -7.96 -0.32 1.03
CA VAL A 79 -8.95 -0.99 1.89
C VAL A 79 -8.72 -0.54 3.33
N HIS A 80 -9.77 -0.05 3.98
CA HIS A 80 -9.75 0.35 5.39
C HIS A 80 -10.00 -0.86 6.28
N LYS A 81 -8.97 -1.70 6.41
CA LYS A 81 -9.04 -2.88 7.25
C LYS A 81 -8.34 -2.60 8.59
N GLU A 82 -8.95 -3.05 9.68
CA GLU A 82 -8.49 -2.91 11.06
C GLU A 82 -7.73 -4.16 11.56
N PRO A 83 -6.89 -4.06 12.62
CA PRO A 83 -6.07 -5.19 13.10
C PRO A 83 -6.84 -6.48 13.42
N ASP A 84 -8.13 -6.38 13.78
CA ASP A 84 -9.03 -7.50 14.04
C ASP A 84 -9.60 -8.15 12.76
N GLY A 85 -9.25 -7.63 11.59
CA GLY A 85 -9.66 -8.10 10.27
C GLY A 85 -10.97 -7.48 9.76
N THR A 86 -11.63 -6.63 10.54
CA THR A 86 -12.85 -5.93 10.11
C THR A 86 -12.53 -4.85 9.07
N ASN A 87 -13.48 -4.60 8.17
CA ASN A 87 -13.43 -3.43 7.31
C ASN A 87 -14.21 -2.29 7.98
N LEU A 88 -13.53 -1.20 8.33
CA LEU A 88 -14.13 -0.03 8.96
C LEU A 88 -13.77 1.21 8.17
N TYR A 89 -14.74 1.83 7.51
CA TYR A 89 -14.49 3.07 6.79
C TYR A 89 -14.09 4.20 7.75
N ARG A 90 -13.01 4.90 7.40
CA ARG A 90 -12.40 6.00 8.17
C ARG A 90 -12.36 7.26 7.32
N PRO A 91 -13.35 8.17 7.43
CA PRO A 91 -13.42 9.37 6.59
C PRO A 91 -12.16 10.24 6.72
N GLU A 92 -11.54 10.28 7.89
CA GLU A 92 -10.32 11.04 8.17
C GLU A 92 -9.13 10.62 7.28
N ILE A 93 -9.08 9.35 6.86
CA ILE A 93 -8.04 8.88 5.93
C ILE A 93 -8.34 9.39 4.52
N THR A 94 -9.62 9.39 4.10
CA THR A 94 -10.02 9.93 2.80
C THR A 94 -9.75 11.43 2.70
N GLU A 95 -10.04 12.18 3.77
CA GLU A 95 -9.75 13.61 3.85
C GLU A 95 -8.26 13.90 3.68
N GLN A 96 -7.40 13.14 4.37
CA GLN A 96 -5.95 13.29 4.21
C GLN A 96 -5.47 12.93 2.81
N ILE A 97 -6.03 11.88 2.17
CA ILE A 97 -5.71 11.53 0.77
C ILE A 97 -6.01 12.72 -0.16
N ILE A 98 -7.16 13.39 0.04
CA ILE A 98 -7.55 14.55 -0.75
C ILE A 98 -6.61 15.73 -0.48
N GLU A 99 -6.36 16.05 0.80
CA GLU A 99 -5.51 17.17 1.21
C GLU A 99 -4.09 17.06 0.63
N HIS A 100 -3.53 15.85 0.60
CA HIS A 100 -2.18 15.60 0.11
C HIS A 100 -2.13 15.34 -1.40
N GLY A 101 -3.27 15.34 -2.11
CA GLY A 101 -3.32 15.12 -3.55
C GLY A 101 -2.93 13.71 -3.98
N ILE A 102 -3.17 12.71 -3.13
CA ILE A 102 -2.74 11.32 -3.35
C ILE A 102 -3.74 10.62 -4.27
N TYR A 103 -3.24 9.96 -5.32
CA TYR A 103 -4.11 9.18 -6.21
C TYR A 103 -4.50 7.84 -5.58
N VAL A 104 -5.68 7.33 -5.93
CA VAL A 104 -6.16 6.02 -5.46
C VAL A 104 -6.48 5.12 -6.65
N ASN A 105 -5.89 3.92 -6.66
CA ASN A 105 -6.29 2.82 -7.54
C ASN A 105 -6.98 1.73 -6.70
N PRO A 106 -8.32 1.66 -6.69
CA PRO A 106 -9.04 0.74 -5.82
C PRO A 106 -9.06 -0.71 -6.34
N THR A 107 -8.57 -0.99 -7.56
CA THR A 107 -8.51 -2.34 -8.15
C THR A 107 -9.84 -3.12 -8.19
N LEU A 108 -10.97 -2.41 -8.26
CA LEU A 108 -12.32 -2.99 -8.09
C LEU A 108 -12.67 -4.11 -9.08
N ASN A 109 -12.02 -4.15 -10.25
CA ASN A 109 -12.31 -5.17 -11.26
C ASN A 109 -11.94 -6.60 -10.78
N ILE A 110 -10.99 -6.74 -9.84
CA ILE A 110 -10.65 -8.05 -9.27
C ILE A 110 -11.88 -8.67 -8.58
N ALA A 111 -12.62 -7.88 -7.80
CA ALA A 111 -13.84 -8.35 -7.14
C ALA A 111 -14.93 -8.77 -8.16
N ARG A 112 -14.93 -8.19 -9.36
CA ARG A 112 -15.89 -8.49 -10.42
C ARG A 112 -15.58 -9.79 -11.16
N VAL A 113 -14.30 -10.09 -11.40
CA VAL A 113 -13.88 -11.36 -12.02
C VAL A 113 -14.06 -12.53 -11.07
N GLU A 114 -13.86 -12.30 -9.76
CA GLU A 114 -14.01 -13.38 -8.78
C GLU A 114 -15.47 -13.81 -8.59
N GLY A 115 -16.47 -12.96 -8.84
CA GLY A 115 -17.91 -13.30 -8.97
C GLY A 115 -18.60 -14.01 -7.78
N GLN A 116 -17.84 -14.57 -6.85
CA GLN A 116 -18.24 -15.51 -5.82
C GLN A 116 -17.08 -15.58 -4.82
N SER A 117 -17.38 -15.43 -3.54
CA SER A 117 -16.62 -16.01 -2.41
C SER A 117 -15.24 -16.60 -2.74
N TYR A 118 -14.21 -15.77 -2.97
CA TYR A 118 -12.84 -16.26 -2.95
C TYR A 118 -12.50 -16.58 -1.50
N LYS A 119 -12.69 -17.85 -1.12
CA LYS A 119 -12.09 -18.44 0.08
C LYS A 119 -10.77 -19.07 -0.37
N PRO A 120 -9.61 -18.48 -0.05
CA PRO A 120 -8.34 -19.15 -0.28
C PRO A 120 -8.41 -20.56 0.33
N LYS A 121 -8.06 -21.59 -0.44
CA LYS A 121 -8.13 -23.01 -0.02
C LYS A 121 -7.36 -23.30 1.28
N TRP A 122 -6.49 -22.38 1.70
CA TRP A 122 -5.64 -22.49 2.89
C TRP A 122 -6.30 -21.99 4.18
N ILE A 123 -7.50 -21.40 4.13
CA ILE A 123 -8.20 -20.89 5.33
C ILE A 123 -8.85 -22.03 6.15
N ASN A 124 -9.00 -23.24 5.59
CA ASN A 124 -9.66 -24.38 6.25
C ASN A 124 -8.74 -25.62 6.37
N MET A 125 -7.45 -25.45 6.58
CA MET A 125 -6.57 -26.60 6.86
C MET A 125 -6.25 -26.62 8.36
N ASP A 126 -6.95 -27.49 9.09
CA ASP A 126 -6.60 -27.94 10.44
C ASP A 126 -5.24 -28.64 10.46
#